data_AF-X1RDH1-F1
#
_entry.id   AF-X1RDH1-F1
#
_cell.length_a   1.000
_cell.length_b   1.000
_cell.length_c   1.000
_cell.angle_alpha   90.00
_cell.angle_beta   90.00
_cell.angle_gamma   90.00
#
_symmetry.space_group_name_H-M   'P 1'
#
loop_
_entity.id
_entity.type
_entity.pdbx_description
1 polymer ?
#
loop_
_entity_poly.entity_id
_entity_poly.type
_entity_poly.pdbx_seq_one_letter_code
_entity_poly.pdbx_strand_id
1 'polypeptide(L)' 'MRLKLKALDETKSFYNAELKKKGLTETERDKYLSALKTIKRIIREKERSGENRKYNKFIA' A
#
# COMPACT_ATOMS: atom_id res chain seq x y z
N MET A 1 -13.35 0.11 7.77
CA MET A 1 -11.97 -0.41 7.93
C MET A 1 -10.93 0.71 7.69
N ARG A 2 -11.07 1.86 8.36
CA ARG A 2 -10.22 3.05 8.12
C ARG A 2 -8.86 2.95 8.81
N LEU A 3 -8.84 2.35 10.01
CA LEU A 3 -7.62 2.10 10.80
C LEU A 3 -6.57 1.28 10.04
N LYS A 4 -7.01 0.29 9.25
CA LYS A 4 -6.09 -0.59 8.50
C LYS A 4 -5.47 0.09 7.26
N LEU A 5 -6.09 1.12 6.69
CA LEU A 5 -5.52 1.88 5.59
C LEU A 5 -4.44 2.85 6.08
N LYS A 6 -4.68 3.53 7.21
CA LYS A 6 -3.68 4.40 7.84
C LYS A 6 -2.39 3.63 8.18
N ALA A 7 -2.54 2.45 8.79
CA ALA A 7 -1.41 1.56 9.10
C ALA A 7 -0.62 1.13 7.85
N LEU A 8 -1.31 0.86 6.72
CA LEU A 8 -0.66 0.52 5.46
C LEU A 8 0.10 1.71 4.86
N ASP A 9 -0.41 2.94 4.99
CA ASP A 9 0.28 4.14 4.50
C ASP A 9 1.49 4.52 5.39
N GLU A 10 1.39 4.30 6.71
CA GLU A 10 2.53 4.38 7.64
C GLU A 10 3.61 3.36 7.28
N THR A 11 3.22 2.11 7.01
CA THR A 11 4.15 1.04 6.60
C THR A 11 4.83 1.36 5.26
N LYS A 12 4.09 1.91 4.28
CA LYS A 12 4.64 2.41 3.01
C LYS A 12 5.64 3.53 3.23
N SER A 13 5.36 4.46 4.14
CA SER A 13 6.26 5.56 4.49
C SER A 13 7.55 5.05 5.14
N PHE A 14 7.43 4.07 6.04
CA PHE A 14 8.57 3.38 6.65
C PHE A 14 9.48 2.75 5.59
N TYR A 15 8.93 1.92 4.69
CA TYR A 15 9.75 1.28 3.65
C TYR A 15 10.37 2.28 2.65
N ASN A 16 9.69 3.38 2.34
CA ASN A 16 10.29 4.46 1.54
C ASN A 16 11.46 5.15 2.27
N ALA A 17 11.40 5.29 3.59
CA ALA A 17 12.51 5.83 4.38
C ALA A 17 13.69 4.86 4.43
N GLU A 18 13.45 3.56 4.60
CA GLU A 18 14.49 2.53 4.55
C GLU A 18 15.22 2.54 3.20
N LEU A 19 14.49 2.63 2.08
CA LEU A 19 15.09 2.70 0.73
C LEU A 19 16.02 3.90 0.51
N LYS A 20 15.87 4.98 1.29
CA LYS A 20 16.73 6.17 1.23
C LYS A 20 18.01 6.01 2.06
N LYS A 21 18.12 5.01 2.92
CA LYS A 21 19.34 4.75 3.69
C LYS A 21 20.46 4.32 2.75
N LYS A 22 21.64 4.92 2.93
CA LYS A 22 22.87 4.47 2.25
C LYS A 22 23.34 3.19 2.93
N GLY A 23 23.60 2.14 2.15
CA GLY A 23 24.10 0.85 2.66
C GLY A 23 23.22 -0.36 2.35
N LEU A 24 22.07 -0.18 1.70
CA LEU A 24 21.29 -1.31 1.20
C LEU A 24 21.98 -1.96 0.00
N THR A 25 22.12 -3.27 0.05
CA THR A 25 22.49 -4.08 -1.12
C THR A 25 21.37 -4.06 -2.16
N GLU A 26 21.69 -4.37 -3.42
CA GLU A 26 20.69 -4.47 -4.50
C GLU A 26 19.57 -5.45 -4.13
N THR A 27 19.92 -6.60 -3.55
CA THR A 27 18.97 -7.62 -3.09
C THR A 27 18.01 -7.09 -2.02
N GLU A 28 18.51 -6.30 -1.07
CA GLU A 28 17.65 -5.71 -0.04
C GLU A 28 16.73 -4.65 -0.64
N ARG A 29 17.26 -3.80 -1.54
CA ARG A 29 16.45 -2.84 -2.29
C ARG A 29 15.33 -3.51 -3.05
N ASP A 30 15.59 -4.63 -3.72
CA ASP A 30 14.57 -5.36 -4.47
C ASP A 30 13.47 -5.94 -3.57
N LYS A 31 13.84 -6.45 -2.39
CA LYS A 31 12.87 -6.89 -1.36
C LYS A 31 11.98 -5.74 -0.90
N TYR A 32 12.56 -4.59 -0.61
CA TYR A 32 11.81 -3.39 -0.20
C TYR A 32 10.89 -2.87 -1.32
N LEU A 33 11.36 -2.85 -2.57
CA LEU A 33 10.55 -2.46 -3.73
C LEU A 33 9.38 -3.43 -3.96
N SER A 34 9.63 -4.73 -3.83
CA SER A 34 8.59 -5.77 -3.93
C SER A 34 7.54 -5.61 -2.83
N ALA A 35 7.95 -5.38 -1.58
CA ALA A 35 7.04 -5.11 -0.47
C ALA A 35 6.18 -3.86 -0.72
N LEU A 36 6.80 -2.76 -1.19
CA LEU A 36 6.08 -1.52 -1.54
C LEU A 36 5.05 -1.73 -2.64
N LYS A 37 5.38 -2.53 -3.67
CA LYS A 37 4.45 -2.84 -4.77
C LYS A 37 3.20 -3.57 -4.25
N THR A 38 3.39 -4.54 -3.35
CA THR A 38 2.30 -5.28 -2.71
C THR A 38 1.42 -4.36 -1.86
N ILE A 39 2.01 -3.50 -1.02
CA ILE A 39 1.26 -2.56 -0.17
C ILE A 39 0.44 -1.58 -1.00
N LYS A 40 1.04 -0.99 -2.05
CA LYS A 40 0.32 -0.09 -2.97
C LYS A 40 -0.87 -0.79 -3.64
N ARG A 41 -0.71 -2.05 -4.04
CA ARG A 41 -1.79 -2.85 -4.63
C ARG A 41 -2.92 -3.07 -3.63
N ILE A 42 -2.62 -3.47 -2.39
CA ILE A 42 -3.61 -3.69 -1.33
C ILE A 42 -4.38 -2.41 -1.01
N ILE A 43 -3.69 -1.26 -0.92
CA ILE A 43 -4.35 0.04 -0.70
C ILE A 43 -5.33 0.33 -1.84
N ARG A 44 -4.87 0.23 -3.10
CA ARG A 44 -5.70 0.47 -4.28
C ARG A 44 -6.91 -0.46 -4.38
N GLU A 45 -6.72 -1.75 -4.08
CA GLU A 45 -7.82 -2.73 -4.05
C GLU A 45 -8.83 -2.42 -2.94
N LYS A 46 -8.37 -2.00 -1.76
CA LYS A 46 -9.25 -1.58 -0.65
C LYS A 46 -10.01 -0.29 -0.95
N GLU A 47 -9.38 0.69 -1.56
CA GLU A 47 -10.04 1.92 -2.01
C GLU A 47 -11.14 1.59 -3.03
N ARG A 48 -10.80 0.80 -4.06
CA ARG A 48 -11.76 0.36 -5.09
C ARG A 48 -12.90 -0.48 -4.52
N SER A 49 -12.61 -1.38 -3.58
CA SER A 49 -13.63 -2.21 -2.92
C SER A 49 -14.52 -1.40 -1.95
N GLY A 50 -14.00 -0.31 -1.38
CA GLY A 50 -14.77 0.66 -0.62
C GLY A 50 -15.72 1.51 -1.48
N GLU A 51 -15.29 1.88 -2.69
CA GLU A 51 -16.09 2.62 -3.67
C GLU A 51 -17.19 1.77 -4.33
N ASN A 52 -16.91 0.49 -4.63
CA ASN A 52 -17.89 -0.39 -5.28
C ASN A 52 -19.15 -0.68 -4.43
N ARG A 53 -19.14 -0.45 -3.11
CA ARG A 53 -20.37 -0.53 -2.29
C ARG A 53 -21.30 0.66 -2.49
N LYS A 54 -20.82 1.79 -3.01
CA LYS A 54 -21.69 2.96 -3.31
C LYS A 54 -22.32 2.88 -4.69
N TYR A 55 -21.65 2.28 -5.68
CA TYR A 55 -22.16 2.24 -7.05
C TYR A 55 -23.28 1.20 -7.26
N ASN A 56 -23.34 0.14 -6.46
CA ASN A 56 -24.38 -0.89 -6.57
C ASN A 56 -25.69 -0.58 -5.81
N LYS A 57 -25.85 0.64 -5.24
CA LYS A 57 -27.10 1.06 -4.59
C LYS A 57 -27.91 2.09 -5.39
N PHE A 58 -27.41 2.52 -6.55
CA PHE A 58 -28.10 3.48 -7.43
C PHE A 58 -28.64 2.86 -8.72
N ILE A 59 -28.49 1.54 -8.89
CA ILE A 59 -29.15 0.78 -9.96
C ILE A 59 -29.95 -0.36 -9.30
N ALA A 60 -31.08 0.00 -8.71
CA ALA A 60 -32.18 -0.89 -8.34
C ALA A 60 -33.46 -0.07 -8.29
#